data_AF-A0A535NBJ4-F1
#
_entry.id   AF-A0A535NBJ4-F1
#
_cell.length_a   1.000
_cell.length_b   1.000
_cell.length_c   1.000
_cell.angle_alpha   90.00
_cell.angle_beta   90.00
_cell.angle_gamma   90.00
#
_symmetry.space_group_name_H-M   'P 1'
#
loop_
_entity.id
_entity.type
_entity.pdbx_description
1 polymer ?
#
loop_
_entity_poly.entity_id
_entity_poly.type
_entity_poly.pdbx_seq_one_letter_code
_entity_poly.pdbx_strand_id
1 'polypeptide(L)'
;MRGPSRTRRQRVVAVIVALALGSPALFGIATFVGLLVTPSVDDMPRRVDAILKQHGGTRVHLNDIPDQLSEALIAIEDERFYQHSGIDTQGLIRAVMTDLYRHRALEGGSTLSQQLMKVVYMNNDDDGWRKPENLLLALKVEARFDKHTIL
;
A
#
# COMPACT_ATOMS: atom_id res chain seq x y z
N MET A 1 53.04 -20.36 -15.42
CA MET A 1 52.17 -20.51 -14.22
C MET A 1 50.80 -19.92 -14.55
N ARG A 2 49.75 -20.74 -14.67
CA ARG A 2 48.36 -20.28 -14.92
C ARG A 2 47.63 -20.26 -13.58
N GLY A 3 47.19 -19.08 -13.13
CA GLY A 3 46.45 -18.90 -11.88
C GLY A 3 45.12 -19.67 -11.88
N PRO A 4 44.58 -20.03 -10.70
CA PRO A 4 43.39 -20.87 -10.61
C PRO A 4 42.18 -20.19 -11.26
N SER A 5 41.54 -20.88 -12.20
CA SER A 5 40.32 -20.40 -12.84
C SER A 5 39.19 -20.38 -11.80
N ARG A 6 38.72 -19.18 -11.43
CA ARG A 6 37.51 -19.01 -10.61
C ARG A 6 36.39 -19.87 -11.22
N THR A 7 35.91 -20.85 -10.46
CA THR A 7 34.97 -21.86 -10.95
C THR A 7 33.64 -21.19 -11.31
N ARG A 8 32.93 -21.71 -12.32
CA ARG A 8 31.59 -21.23 -12.75
C ARG A 8 30.64 -21.03 -11.55
N ARG A 9 30.77 -21.89 -10.53
CA ARG A 9 30.05 -21.82 -9.25
C ARG A 9 30.31 -20.55 -8.45
N GLN A 10 31.56 -20.07 -8.37
CA GLN A 10 31.89 -18.82 -7.67
C GLN A 10 31.34 -17.58 -8.37
N ARG A 11 31.26 -17.59 -9.71
CA ARG A 11 30.63 -16.50 -10.47
C ARG A 11 29.11 -16.46 -10.25
N VAL A 12 28.46 -17.62 -10.22
CA VAL A 12 27.01 -17.72 -9.93
C VAL A 12 26.72 -17.25 -8.50
N VAL A 13 27.51 -17.67 -7.50
CA VAL A 13 27.36 -17.22 -6.11
C VAL A 13 27.59 -15.71 -6.00
N ALA A 14 28.61 -15.15 -6.67
CA ALA A 14 28.85 -13.72 -6.67
C ALA A 14 27.69 -12.92 -7.30
N VAL A 15 27.07 -13.43 -8.37
CA VAL A 15 25.89 -12.82 -8.98
C VAL A 15 24.67 -12.90 -8.06
N ILE A 16 24.42 -14.04 -7.41
CA ILE A 16 23.32 -14.19 -6.44
C ILE A 16 23.52 -13.25 -5.25
N VAL A 17 24.73 -13.15 -4.71
CA VAL A 17 25.06 -12.23 -3.60
C VAL A 17 24.95 -10.77 -4.03
N ALA A 18 25.41 -10.42 -5.24
CA ALA A 18 25.27 -9.07 -5.78
C ALA A 18 23.81 -8.70 -6.04
N LEU A 19 22.98 -9.63 -6.51
CA LEU A 19 21.53 -9.43 -6.65
C LEU A 19 20.84 -9.36 -5.29
N ALA A 20 21.25 -10.19 -4.33
CA ALA A 20 20.68 -10.23 -2.98
C ALA A 20 21.05 -9.01 -2.12
N LEU A 21 22.17 -8.35 -2.37
CA LEU A 21 22.58 -7.14 -1.65
C LEU A 21 22.29 -5.85 -2.43
N GLY A 22 22.40 -5.88 -3.75
CA GLY A 22 22.11 -4.73 -4.61
C GLY A 22 20.61 -4.45 -4.72
N SER A 23 19.76 -5.49 -4.77
CA SER A 23 18.31 -5.33 -4.89
C SER A 23 17.68 -4.67 -3.66
N PRO A 24 17.97 -5.08 -2.40
CA PRO A 24 17.43 -4.40 -1.23
C PRO A 24 17.91 -2.95 -1.09
N ALA A 25 19.17 -2.65 -1.43
CA ALA A 25 19.69 -1.29 -1.38
C ALA A 25 19.01 -0.38 -2.41
N LEU A 26 18.87 -0.86 -3.67
CA LEU A 26 18.15 -0.13 -4.71
C LEU A 26 16.67 0.05 -4.37
N PHE A 27 16.02 -0.99 -3.83
CA PHE A 27 14.65 -0.90 -3.35
C PHE A 27 14.51 0.12 -2.23
N GLY A 28 15.39 0.09 -1.22
CA GLY A 28 15.41 1.06 -0.14
C GLY A 28 15.60 2.50 -0.63
N ILE A 29 16.52 2.72 -1.57
CA ILE A 29 16.72 4.03 -2.21
C ILE A 29 15.47 4.45 -2.98
N ALA A 30 14.88 3.57 -3.79
CA ALA A 30 13.68 3.87 -4.57
C ALA A 30 12.49 4.20 -3.67
N THR A 31 12.28 3.45 -2.58
CA THR A 31 11.25 3.73 -1.58
C THR A 31 11.52 5.06 -0.88
N PHE A 32 12.76 5.34 -0.48
CA PHE A 32 13.12 6.60 0.17
C PHE A 32 12.90 7.80 -0.76
N VAL A 33 13.38 7.73 -2.00
CA VAL A 33 13.13 8.75 -3.03
C VAL A 33 11.64 8.90 -3.29
N GLY A 34 10.90 7.78 -3.39
CA GLY A 34 9.45 7.80 -3.52
C GLY A 34 8.78 8.57 -2.38
N LEU A 35 9.14 8.28 -1.12
CA LEU A 35 8.63 9.01 0.04
C LEU A 35 8.96 10.51 0.00
N LEU A 36 10.09 10.91 -0.58
CA LEU A 36 10.45 12.33 -0.75
C LEU A 36 9.65 13.01 -1.88
N VAL A 37 9.38 12.31 -2.98
CA VAL A 37 8.73 12.88 -4.18
C VAL A 37 7.21 12.84 -4.07
N THR A 38 6.63 11.80 -3.48
CA THR A 38 5.19 11.72 -3.21
C THR A 38 4.77 12.92 -2.36
N PRO A 39 3.63 13.58 -2.63
CA PRO A 39 3.20 14.75 -1.86
C PRO A 39 3.02 14.45 -0.36
N SER A 40 2.97 15.51 0.46
CA SER A 40 2.49 15.38 1.84
C SER A 40 1.00 15.04 1.85
N VAL A 41 0.56 14.40 2.93
CA VAL A 41 -0.84 14.03 3.16
C VAL A 41 -1.52 14.91 4.22
N ASP A 42 -0.84 15.95 4.72
CA ASP A 42 -1.35 16.86 5.76
C ASP A 42 -2.64 17.57 5.37
N ASP A 43 -2.85 17.80 4.08
CA ASP A 43 -4.04 18.45 3.54
C ASP A 43 -5.20 17.47 3.26
N MET A 44 -5.05 16.18 3.60
CA MET A 44 -6.07 15.14 3.40
C MET A 44 -7.44 15.58 3.95
N PRO A 45 -7.56 16.11 5.19
CA PRO A 45 -8.87 16.54 5.67
C PRO A 45 -9.49 17.61 4.76
N ARG A 46 -8.72 18.61 4.31
CA ARG A 46 -9.28 19.66 3.43
C ARG A 46 -9.71 19.09 2.07
N ARG A 47 -8.98 18.12 1.53
CA ARG A 47 -9.34 17.46 0.26
C ARG A 47 -10.61 16.64 0.39
N VAL A 48 -10.76 15.88 1.47
CA VAL A 48 -11.98 15.12 1.76
C VAL A 48 -13.19 16.07 1.88
N ASP A 49 -13.05 17.21 2.56
CA ASP A 49 -14.13 18.21 2.65
C ASP A 49 -14.53 18.77 1.29
N ALA A 50 -13.54 19.03 0.43
CA ALA A 50 -13.80 19.50 -0.93
C ALA A 50 -14.56 18.45 -1.76
N ILE A 51 -14.16 17.17 -1.67
CA ILE A 51 -14.83 16.06 -2.36
C ILE A 51 -16.26 15.89 -1.84
N LEU A 52 -16.48 15.91 -0.53
CA LEU A 52 -17.81 15.80 0.07
C LEU A 52 -18.71 16.96 -0.39
N LYS A 53 -18.20 18.20 -0.32
CA LYS A 53 -18.94 19.38 -0.77
C LYS A 53 -19.34 19.29 -2.25
N GLN A 54 -18.46 18.78 -3.11
CA GLN A 54 -18.76 18.56 -4.52
C GLN A 54 -19.92 17.58 -4.73
N HIS A 55 -20.09 16.60 -3.84
CA HIS A 55 -21.15 15.59 -3.90
C HIS A 55 -22.36 15.90 -3.00
N GLY A 56 -22.41 17.10 -2.40
CA GLY A 56 -23.49 17.49 -1.48
C GLY A 56 -23.47 16.78 -0.13
N GLY A 57 -22.35 16.16 0.25
CA GLY A 57 -22.15 15.48 1.53
C GLY A 57 -21.48 16.36 2.59
N THR A 58 -21.56 15.91 3.84
CA THR A 58 -20.86 16.49 5.00
C THR A 58 -20.13 15.39 5.76
N ARG A 59 -19.13 15.76 6.56
CA ARG A 59 -18.53 14.82 7.51
C ARG A 59 -19.52 14.41 8.58
N VAL A 60 -19.39 13.18 9.04
CA VAL A 60 -20.02 12.65 10.25
C VAL A 60 -18.91 12.15 11.16
N HIS A 61 -19.10 12.23 12.49
CA HIS A 61 -18.15 11.60 13.38
C HIS A 61 -18.32 10.08 13.31
N LEU A 62 -17.23 9.34 13.43
CA LEU A 62 -17.27 7.88 13.44
C LEU A 62 -18.21 7.35 14.54
N ASN A 63 -18.29 8.02 15.68
CA ASN A 63 -19.20 7.67 16.79
C ASN A 63 -20.69 7.91 16.48
N ASP A 64 -21.00 8.66 15.42
CA ASP A 64 -22.38 8.87 14.94
C ASP A 64 -22.79 7.79 13.92
N ILE A 65 -21.84 6.96 13.48
CA ILE A 65 -22.07 5.85 12.56
C ILE A 65 -22.43 4.61 13.37
N PRO A 66 -23.47 3.84 13.00
CA PRO A 66 -23.75 2.55 13.65
C PRO A 66 -22.54 1.63 13.59
N ASP A 67 -22.12 1.09 14.74
CA ASP A 67 -20.93 0.23 14.86
C ASP A 67 -20.93 -0.88 13.81
N GLN A 68 -22.08 -1.55 13.63
CA GLN A 68 -22.29 -2.62 12.65
C GLN A 68 -21.93 -2.23 11.21
N LEU A 69 -22.11 -0.96 10.82
CA LEU A 69 -21.76 -0.49 9.48
C LEU A 69 -20.24 -0.38 9.34
N SER A 70 -19.57 0.21 10.33
CA SER A 70 -18.10 0.32 10.34
C SER A 70 -17.43 -1.05 10.42
N GLU A 71 -17.95 -1.95 11.25
CA GLU A 71 -17.49 -3.32 11.40
C GLU A 71 -17.69 -4.13 10.12
N ALA A 72 -18.83 -3.99 9.44
CA ALA A 72 -19.09 -4.66 8.18
C ALA A 72 -18.14 -4.16 7.07
N LEU A 73 -17.90 -2.84 6.98
CA LEU A 73 -16.95 -2.28 6.03
C LEU A 73 -15.55 -2.86 6.25
N ILE A 74 -15.07 -2.86 7.49
CA ILE A 74 -13.77 -3.44 7.85
C ILE A 74 -13.74 -4.93 7.52
N ALA A 75 -14.75 -5.71 7.91
CA ALA A 75 -14.78 -7.15 7.68
C ALA A 75 -14.76 -7.54 6.19
N ILE A 76 -15.34 -6.70 5.31
CA ILE A 76 -15.43 -6.97 3.87
C ILE A 76 -14.20 -6.45 3.13
N GLU A 77 -13.78 -5.22 3.41
CA GLU A 77 -12.75 -4.52 2.62
C GLU A 77 -11.34 -4.69 3.19
N ASP A 78 -11.20 -4.80 4.51
CA ASP A 78 -9.91 -4.77 5.19
C ASP A 78 -9.98 -5.41 6.59
N GLU A 79 -10.13 -6.74 6.64
CA GLU A 79 -10.41 -7.51 7.87
C GLU A 79 -9.39 -7.25 9.02
N ARG A 80 -8.17 -6.81 8.65
CA ARG A 80 -7.06 -6.53 9.55
C ARG A 80 -6.77 -5.04 9.66
N PHE A 81 -7.72 -4.16 9.33
CA PHE A 81 -7.54 -2.71 9.31
C PHE A 81 -6.78 -2.16 10.52
N TYR A 82 -7.14 -2.57 11.73
CA TYR A 82 -6.49 -2.11 12.97
C TYR A 82 -5.12 -2.75 13.28
N GLN A 83 -4.68 -3.73 12.49
CA GLN A 83 -3.47 -4.54 12.75
C GLN A 83 -2.29 -4.20 11.84
N HIS A 84 -2.49 -3.38 10.80
CA HIS A 84 -1.43 -2.98 9.87
C HIS A 84 -1.28 -1.45 9.78
N SER A 85 -0.23 -0.97 9.12
CA SER A 85 0.03 0.45 8.87
C SER A 85 0.00 0.72 7.37
N GLY A 86 -1.18 0.67 6.75
CA GLY A 86 -1.39 0.93 5.32
C GLY A 86 -1.20 -0.26 4.37
N ILE A 87 -0.46 -1.29 4.77
CA ILE A 87 -0.25 -2.50 3.95
C ILE A 87 -0.56 -3.74 4.77
N ASP A 88 -1.60 -4.47 4.38
CA ASP A 88 -1.86 -5.79 4.91
C ASP A 88 -1.02 -6.84 4.17
N THR A 89 0.15 -7.15 4.71
CA THR A 89 1.07 -8.12 4.09
C THR A 89 0.48 -9.53 4.09
N GLN A 90 -0.24 -9.90 5.15
CA GLN A 90 -0.87 -11.22 5.22
C GLN A 90 -2.05 -11.33 4.24
N GLY A 91 -2.86 -10.27 4.16
CA GLY A 91 -3.98 -10.19 3.22
C GLY A 91 -3.51 -10.21 1.77
N LEU A 92 -2.43 -9.49 1.48
CA LEU A 92 -1.80 -9.53 0.17
C LEU A 92 -1.28 -10.92 -0.18
N ILE A 93 -0.58 -11.60 0.73
CA ILE A 93 -0.08 -12.97 0.49
C ILE A 93 -1.26 -13.92 0.26
N ARG A 94 -2.31 -13.83 1.08
CA ARG A 94 -3.53 -14.64 0.92
C ARG A 94 -4.17 -14.40 -0.46
N ALA A 95 -4.40 -13.15 -0.83
CA ALA A 95 -5.00 -12.78 -2.10
C ALA A 95 -4.20 -13.33 -3.29
N VAL A 96 -2.88 -13.15 -3.27
CA VAL A 96 -1.99 -13.69 -4.32
C VAL A 96 -2.08 -15.21 -4.39
N MET A 97 -2.06 -15.92 -3.26
CA MET A 97 -2.15 -17.39 -3.26
C MET A 97 -3.52 -17.88 -3.76
N THR A 98 -4.61 -17.23 -3.34
CA THR A 98 -5.97 -17.56 -3.78
C THR A 98 -6.12 -17.33 -5.28
N ASP A 99 -5.67 -16.19 -5.79
CA ASP A 99 -5.78 -15.82 -7.21
C ASP A 99 -4.97 -16.76 -8.11
N LEU A 100 -3.77 -17.15 -7.66
CA LEU A 100 -2.93 -18.12 -8.35
C LEU A 100 -3.60 -19.50 -8.37
N TYR A 101 -4.14 -19.96 -7.24
CA TYR A 101 -4.81 -21.25 -7.15
C TYR A 101 -6.07 -21.30 -8.03
N ARG A 102 -6.86 -20.22 -8.02
CA ARG A 102 -8.13 -20.13 -8.76
C ARG A 102 -7.98 -19.66 -10.20
N HIS A 103 -6.75 -19.33 -10.63
CA HIS A 103 -6.42 -18.85 -11.97
C HIS A 103 -7.25 -17.62 -12.40
N ARG A 104 -7.67 -16.81 -11.44
CA ARG A 104 -8.50 -15.62 -11.64
C ARG A 104 -8.32 -14.67 -10.46
N ALA A 105 -8.26 -13.36 -10.74
CA ALA A 105 -8.30 -12.32 -9.72
C ALA A 105 -9.68 -12.32 -9.04
N LEU A 106 -9.73 -12.74 -7.77
CA LEU A 106 -10.95 -12.91 -6.99
C LEU A 106 -10.88 -12.18 -5.65
N GLU A 107 -9.69 -12.01 -5.07
CA GLU A 107 -9.53 -11.34 -3.78
C GLU A 107 -8.90 -9.94 -3.95
N GLY A 108 -9.50 -8.94 -3.31
CA GLY A 108 -8.92 -7.61 -3.18
C GLY A 108 -7.81 -7.61 -2.13
N GLY A 109 -6.58 -7.29 -2.51
CA GLY A 109 -5.45 -7.12 -1.58
C GLY A 109 -5.22 -5.68 -1.13
N SER A 110 -6.14 -4.75 -1.41
CA SER A 110 -5.96 -3.32 -1.11
C SER A 110 -6.63 -2.95 0.21
N THR A 111 -5.90 -2.24 1.07
CA THR A 111 -6.39 -1.78 2.39
C THR A 111 -7.31 -0.56 2.26
N LEU A 112 -8.13 -0.29 3.27
CA LEU A 112 -8.96 0.92 3.32
C LEU A 112 -8.13 2.20 3.17
N SER A 113 -6.92 2.23 3.75
CA SER A 113 -5.99 3.35 3.62
C SER A 113 -5.54 3.58 2.17
N GLN A 114 -5.29 2.50 1.41
CA GLN A 114 -5.00 2.61 -0.04
C GLN A 114 -6.23 3.08 -0.83
N GLN A 115 -7.41 2.59 -0.48
CA GLN A 115 -8.65 2.99 -1.13
C GLN A 115 -8.92 4.49 -0.90
N LEU A 116 -8.76 4.98 0.33
CA LEU A 116 -8.89 6.38 0.69
C LEU A 116 -7.90 7.25 -0.09
N MET A 117 -6.62 6.88 -0.12
CA MET A 117 -5.60 7.65 -0.85
C MET A 117 -5.86 7.70 -2.36
N LYS A 118 -6.34 6.60 -2.93
CA LYS A 118 -6.73 6.55 -4.35
C LYS A 118 -7.84 7.55 -4.66
N VAL A 119 -8.87 7.62 -3.82
CA VAL A 119 -9.97 8.58 -3.99
C VAL A 119 -9.49 10.02 -3.80
N VAL A 120 -8.72 10.30 -2.74
CA VAL A 120 -8.40 11.67 -2.31
C VAL A 120 -7.27 12.32 -3.12
N TYR A 121 -6.25 11.54 -3.52
CA TYR A 121 -5.04 12.08 -4.16
C TYR A 121 -4.87 11.64 -5.61
N MET A 122 -5.57 10.60 -6.04
CA MET A 122 -5.36 10.00 -7.37
C MET A 122 -6.60 10.12 -8.25
N ASN A 123 -7.64 10.86 -7.84
CA ASN A 123 -8.88 11.01 -8.59
C ASN A 123 -9.53 9.66 -8.94
N ASN A 124 -9.43 8.69 -8.01
CA ASN A 124 -9.90 7.32 -8.17
C ASN A 124 -9.33 6.58 -9.40
N ASP A 125 -8.09 6.90 -9.78
CA ASP A 125 -7.37 6.27 -10.89
C ASP A 125 -7.00 4.81 -10.57
N ASP A 126 -7.44 3.90 -11.44
CA ASP A 126 -7.20 2.45 -11.35
C ASP A 126 -6.00 1.99 -12.19
N ASP A 127 -5.19 2.91 -12.71
CA ASP A 127 -3.94 2.57 -13.39
C ASP A 127 -2.96 1.86 -12.44
N GLY A 128 -2.74 0.57 -12.71
CA GLY A 128 -1.79 -0.26 -11.97
C GLY A 128 -0.36 0.29 -11.96
N TRP A 129 0.01 1.12 -12.94
CA TRP A 129 1.33 1.78 -12.96
C TRP A 129 1.54 2.74 -11.78
N ARG A 130 0.45 3.29 -11.24
CA ARG A 130 0.47 4.19 -10.09
C ARG A 130 0.29 3.47 -8.76
N LYS A 131 0.21 2.14 -8.75
CA LYS A 131 0.10 1.34 -7.52
C LYS A 131 1.24 1.62 -6.51
N PRO A 132 2.51 1.84 -6.91
CA PRO A 132 3.56 2.22 -5.97
C PRO A 132 3.32 3.59 -5.33
N GLU A 133 2.81 4.57 -6.08
CA GLU A 133 2.44 5.89 -5.55
C GLU A 133 1.33 5.77 -4.51
N ASN A 134 0.28 4.99 -4.81
CA ASN A 134 -0.80 4.69 -3.86
C ASN A 134 -0.26 4.06 -2.57
N LEU A 135 0.63 3.07 -2.70
CA LEU A 135 1.23 2.40 -1.55
C LEU A 135 1.99 3.38 -0.64
N LEU A 136 2.77 4.28 -1.25
CA LEU A 136 3.53 5.29 -0.52
C LEU A 136 2.60 6.31 0.17
N LEU A 137 1.52 6.73 -0.50
CA LEU A 137 0.50 7.59 0.11
C LEU A 137 -0.18 6.91 1.30
N ALA A 138 -0.53 5.62 1.17
CA ALA A 138 -1.13 4.84 2.25
C ALA A 138 -0.20 4.71 3.47
N LEU A 139 1.10 4.50 3.25
CA LEU A 139 2.09 4.52 4.31
C LEU A 139 2.20 5.90 4.99
N LYS A 140 2.15 6.98 4.20
CA LYS A 140 2.21 8.35 4.73
C LYS A 140 0.99 8.71 5.56
N VAL A 141 -0.22 8.36 5.11
CA VAL A 141 -1.45 8.70 5.85
C VAL A 141 -1.49 7.95 7.18
N GLU A 142 -1.07 6.69 7.20
CA GLU A 142 -1.02 5.85 8.41
C GLU A 142 0.06 6.28 9.41
N ALA A 143 1.13 6.89 8.92
CA ALA A 143 2.13 7.51 9.79
C ALA A 143 1.66 8.84 10.39
N ARG A 144 0.65 9.48 9.79
CA ARG A 144 0.22 10.84 10.12
C ARG A 144 -1.08 10.91 10.91
N PHE A 145 -2.01 10.03 10.61
CA PHE A 145 -3.36 10.00 11.18
C PHE A 145 -3.62 8.66 11.86
N ASP A 146 -4.43 8.68 12.92
CA ASP A 146 -4.86 7.45 13.57
C ASP A 146 -5.93 6.70 12.75
N LYS A 147 -6.18 5.45 13.13
CA LYS A 147 -7.14 4.58 12.46
C LYS A 147 -8.57 5.11 12.49
N HIS A 148 -8.95 5.81 13.56
CA HIS A 148 -10.29 6.41 13.69
C HIS A 148 -10.50 7.61 12.76
N THR A 149 -9.41 8.30 12.38
CA THR A 149 -9.45 9.41 11.42
C THR A 149 -9.46 8.92 9.97
N ILE A 150 -8.79 7.79 9.72
CA ILE A 150 -8.72 7.16 8.39
C ILE A 150 -10.04 6.45 8.04
N LEU A 151 -10.69 5.84 9.03
CA LEU A 151 -11.99 5.18 8.90
C LEU A 151 -13.14 6.19 8.81
#